data_AF-A0A060RD28-F1
#
_entry.id   AF-A0A060RD28-F1
#
_cell.length_a   1.000
_cell.length_b   1.000
_cell.length_c   1.000
_cell.angle_alpha   90.00
_cell.angle_beta   90.00
_cell.angle_gamma   90.00
#
_symmetry.space_group_name_H-M   'P 1'
#
loop_
_entity.id
_entity.type
_entity.pdbx_description
1 polymer ?
#
loop_
_entity_poly.entity_id
_entity_poly.type
_entity_poly.pdbx_seq_one_letter_code
_entity_poly.pdbx_strand_id
1 'polypeptide(L)'
;MQESNEKDILTMSVEEMFVASQESYEAAQQRAIEESKSFSKTEFFRMDKLGTYHLRVLPIAPSTDGRCDRLGYEYPVRQILMELIRPGATPTSKASSVYVSVTRATDSGFSVDLIDTYRKLAVAAANDRDDEKLAEKIGGGSFGGGLKYGYGHVMYIIDLDERAKGIQMLTLSHSQFKELDERKFKLWQKKLSKSPGFPCPISSVYNGYAVEIEKRKNGGKTEYVVDIDHVSDSIALTNEELAKLMAAPRIPEIIYRYNRYLYEATIEFLKQCDAKFEMNIMDSLDMKYAIDKLGEELPKDDKSSFSFDKRAKDSRGNATESAGISLDDLFVRQEELEQQKLGDKSPEYLDLRAMIRTYIEQEKLDIRFTRGTSNKNLLDMIEEALKQAPESASDDPQGEDAQDEAQSSERRRR
;
A
#
# COMPACT_ATOMS: atom_id res chain seq x y z
N MET A 1 -7.32 -31.57 -33.39
CA MET A 1 -8.34 -32.52 -32.87
C MET A 1 -9.37 -31.74 -32.06
N GLN A 2 -10.14 -30.86 -32.71
CA GLN A 2 -11.08 -29.95 -32.04
C GLN A 2 -12.53 -30.13 -32.51
N GLU A 3 -12.79 -31.07 -33.44
CA GLU A 3 -14.14 -31.36 -33.96
C GLU A 3 -14.84 -32.54 -33.27
N SER A 4 -14.21 -33.17 -32.28
CA SER A 4 -14.74 -34.36 -31.61
C SER A 4 -15.52 -34.08 -30.32
N ASN A 5 -15.59 -32.83 -29.83
CA ASN A 5 -16.24 -32.51 -28.54
C ASN A 5 -17.66 -31.91 -28.67
N GLU A 6 -18.05 -31.38 -29.83
CA GLU A 6 -19.38 -30.75 -30.00
C GLU A 6 -20.51 -31.75 -30.27
N LYS A 7 -20.19 -32.97 -30.75
CA LYS A 7 -21.19 -33.98 -31.08
C LYS A 7 -21.71 -34.78 -29.88
N ASP A 8 -20.94 -34.88 -28.80
CA ASP A 8 -21.33 -35.67 -27.62
C ASP A 8 -22.30 -34.91 -26.69
N ILE A 9 -22.25 -33.58 -26.66
CA ILE A 9 -23.12 -32.75 -25.80
C ILE A 9 -24.60 -32.82 -26.22
N LEU A 10 -24.87 -33.06 -27.51
CA LEU A 10 -26.23 -33.15 -28.06
C LEU A 10 -26.94 -34.49 -27.81
N THR A 11 -26.22 -35.48 -27.27
CA THR A 11 -26.75 -36.83 -26.98
C THR A 11 -26.78 -37.17 -25.48
N MET A 12 -26.26 -36.31 -24.62
CA MET A 12 -26.28 -36.52 -23.17
C MET A 12 -27.65 -36.18 -22.59
N SER A 13 -28.13 -37.03 -21.69
CA SER A 13 -29.33 -36.76 -20.90
C SER A 13 -29.10 -35.54 -19.99
N VAL A 14 -30.20 -34.87 -19.59
CA VAL A 14 -30.13 -33.72 -18.68
C VAL A 14 -29.40 -34.11 -17.38
N GLU A 15 -29.62 -35.33 -16.88
CA GLU A 15 -28.95 -35.85 -15.69
C GLU A 15 -27.43 -35.99 -15.87
N GLU A 16 -26.98 -36.46 -17.03
CA GLU A 16 -25.55 -36.57 -17.35
C GLU A 16 -24.89 -35.20 -17.51
N MET A 17 -25.62 -34.18 -17.99
CA MET A 17 -25.11 -32.81 -18.00
C MET A 17 -24.89 -32.28 -16.57
N PHE A 18 -25.82 -32.55 -15.65
CA PHE A 18 -25.66 -32.16 -14.26
C PHE A 18 -24.51 -32.91 -13.58
N VAL A 19 -24.37 -34.22 -13.80
CA VAL A 19 -23.26 -35.03 -13.25
C VAL A 19 -21.90 -34.58 -13.81
N ALA A 20 -21.81 -34.27 -15.10
CA ALA A 20 -20.58 -33.74 -15.70
C ALA A 20 -20.23 -32.32 -15.21
N SER A 21 -21.23 -31.54 -14.78
CA SER A 21 -21.05 -30.22 -14.17
C SER A 21 -20.72 -30.25 -12.67
N GLN A 22 -20.75 -31.43 -12.03
CA GLN A 22 -20.42 -31.54 -10.62
C GLN A 22 -18.95 -31.21 -10.40
N GLU A 23 -18.74 -30.30 -9.45
CA GLU A 23 -17.41 -29.98 -8.97
C GLU A 23 -16.74 -31.23 -8.39
N SER A 24 -15.52 -31.52 -8.86
CA SER A 24 -14.67 -32.54 -8.25
C SER A 24 -14.04 -32.00 -6.96
N TYR A 25 -13.67 -32.90 -6.05
CA TYR A 25 -12.97 -32.52 -4.82
C TYR A 25 -11.67 -31.76 -5.08
N GLU A 26 -10.94 -32.10 -6.15
CA GLU A 26 -9.71 -31.42 -6.55
C GLU A 26 -9.98 -30.03 -7.12
N ALA A 27 -11.06 -29.85 -7.89
CA ALA A 27 -11.52 -28.54 -8.35
C ALA A 27 -12.01 -27.66 -7.18
N ALA A 28 -12.63 -28.25 -6.16
CA ALA A 28 -13.00 -27.56 -4.92
C ALA A 28 -11.79 -27.12 -4.11
N GLN A 29 -10.76 -27.97 -4.01
CA GLN A 29 -9.50 -27.59 -3.38
C GLN A 29 -8.79 -26.50 -4.18
N GLN A 30 -8.73 -26.59 -5.52
CA GLN A 30 -8.12 -25.55 -6.35
C GLN A 30 -8.90 -24.24 -6.27
N ARG A 31 -10.23 -24.26 -6.31
CA ARG A 31 -11.06 -23.07 -6.11
C ARG A 31 -10.87 -22.50 -4.71
N ALA A 32 -10.84 -23.31 -3.66
CA ALA A 32 -10.57 -22.83 -2.30
C ALA A 32 -9.16 -22.22 -2.17
N ILE A 33 -8.16 -22.78 -2.87
CA ILE A 33 -6.81 -22.24 -2.94
C ILE A 33 -6.79 -20.93 -3.76
N GLU A 34 -7.48 -20.84 -4.89
CA GLU A 34 -7.59 -19.63 -5.71
C GLU A 34 -8.38 -18.52 -5.03
N GLU A 35 -9.49 -18.85 -4.38
CA GLU A 35 -10.26 -17.95 -3.53
C GLU A 35 -9.40 -17.49 -2.35
N SER A 36 -8.60 -18.36 -1.72
CA SER A 36 -7.63 -17.96 -0.69
C SER A 36 -6.47 -17.11 -1.22
N LYS A 37 -6.07 -17.27 -2.49
CA LYS A 37 -5.08 -16.41 -3.16
C LYS A 37 -5.62 -15.00 -3.38
N SER A 38 -6.93 -14.85 -3.62
CA SER A 38 -7.60 -13.54 -3.63
C SER A 38 -7.47 -12.81 -2.28
N PHE A 39 -7.29 -13.57 -1.19
CA PHE A 39 -7.01 -13.06 0.15
C PHE A 39 -5.51 -12.98 0.50
N SER A 40 -4.60 -13.39 -0.40
CA SER A 40 -3.16 -13.25 -0.15
C SER A 40 -2.78 -11.77 -0.19
N LYS A 41 -2.67 -11.20 1.01
CA LYS A 41 -2.23 -9.84 1.24
C LYS A 41 -0.85 -9.66 0.62
N THR A 42 -0.76 -8.86 -0.44
CA THR A 42 0.54 -8.49 -0.99
C THR A 42 1.28 -7.63 0.04
N GLU A 43 2.41 -8.13 0.51
CA GLU A 43 3.22 -7.44 1.50
C GLU A 43 3.95 -6.25 0.84
N PHE A 44 4.00 -5.13 1.54
CA PHE A 44 4.75 -3.96 1.09
C PHE A 44 6.07 -3.89 1.82
N PHE A 45 7.13 -3.72 1.06
CA PHE A 45 8.47 -3.54 1.58
C PHE A 45 8.59 -2.16 2.23
N ARG A 46 9.15 -2.11 3.44
CA ARG A 46 9.39 -0.89 4.19
C ARG A 46 10.86 -0.78 4.57
N MET A 47 11.41 0.41 4.38
CA MET A 47 12.78 0.73 4.74
C MET A 47 12.83 1.26 6.18
N ASP A 48 12.50 0.43 7.16
CA ASP A 48 12.30 0.89 8.54
C ASP A 48 13.61 1.29 9.26
N LYS A 49 14.75 0.73 8.86
CA LYS A 49 16.07 0.89 9.48
C LYS A 49 17.00 1.74 8.61
N LEU A 50 17.93 2.45 9.24
CA LEU A 50 19.05 3.06 8.50
C LEU A 50 19.98 1.97 8.01
N GLY A 51 20.51 2.14 6.80
CA GLY A 51 21.40 1.18 6.17
C GLY A 51 21.16 1.08 4.67
N THR A 52 21.87 0.15 4.06
CA THR A 52 21.73 -0.17 2.63
C THR A 52 20.86 -1.40 2.49
N TYR A 53 19.82 -1.28 1.67
CA TYR A 53 18.92 -2.36 1.30
C TYR A 53 19.29 -2.89 -0.08
N HIS A 54 19.48 -4.21 -0.21
CA HIS A 54 19.81 -4.84 -1.48
C HIS A 54 18.56 -5.46 -2.10
N LEU A 55 18.05 -4.87 -3.16
CA LEU A 55 16.75 -5.23 -3.73
C LEU A 55 16.90 -5.81 -5.13
N ARG A 56 16.15 -6.87 -5.40
CA ARG A 56 15.98 -7.42 -6.74
C ARG A 56 14.68 -6.94 -7.35
N VAL A 57 14.75 -5.98 -8.28
CA VAL A 57 13.57 -5.45 -8.98
C VAL A 57 13.02 -6.45 -9.99
N LEU A 58 11.74 -6.81 -9.88
CA LEU A 58 11.13 -7.82 -10.72
C LEU A 58 10.54 -7.22 -12.01
N PRO A 59 10.58 -7.94 -13.14
CA PRO A 59 9.85 -7.52 -14.34
C PRO A 59 8.33 -7.60 -14.13
N ILE A 60 7.57 -6.89 -14.94
CA ILE A 60 6.12 -7.07 -15.00
C ILE A 60 5.81 -8.48 -15.54
N ALA A 61 5.06 -9.26 -14.76
CA ALA A 61 4.62 -10.58 -15.15
C ALA A 61 3.68 -10.51 -16.37
N PRO A 62 3.85 -11.36 -17.38
CA PRO A 62 2.87 -11.48 -18.46
C PRO A 62 1.54 -12.03 -17.91
N SER A 63 0.47 -11.72 -18.61
CA SER A 63 -0.83 -12.38 -18.49
C SER A 63 -0.71 -13.86 -18.89
N THR A 64 -1.69 -14.67 -18.47
CA THR A 64 -1.70 -16.12 -18.71
C THR A 64 -1.72 -16.49 -20.20
N ASP A 65 -2.17 -15.58 -21.05
CA ASP A 65 -2.14 -15.68 -22.53
C ASP A 65 -0.80 -15.23 -23.15
N GLY A 66 0.18 -14.86 -22.32
CA GLY A 66 1.50 -14.40 -22.73
C GLY A 66 1.55 -12.92 -23.13
N ARG A 67 0.47 -12.14 -22.98
CA ARG A 67 0.49 -10.70 -23.26
C ARG A 67 0.99 -9.90 -22.06
N CYS A 68 1.69 -8.79 -22.31
CA CYS A 68 2.03 -7.82 -21.25
C CYS A 68 1.33 -6.51 -21.53
N ASP A 69 0.50 -6.04 -20.59
CA ASP A 69 -0.18 -4.75 -20.71
C ASP A 69 0.79 -3.56 -20.64
N ARG A 70 1.95 -3.76 -20.01
CA ARG A 70 3.02 -2.77 -19.90
C ARG A 70 4.37 -3.46 -19.94
N LEU A 71 5.27 -2.95 -20.79
CA LEU A 71 6.68 -3.32 -20.77
C LEU A 71 7.40 -2.52 -19.69
N GLY A 72 8.11 -3.21 -18.80
CA GLY A 72 8.87 -2.57 -17.73
C GLY A 72 8.88 -3.39 -16.44
N TYR A 73 8.96 -2.67 -15.32
CA TYR A 73 9.03 -3.24 -13.98
C TYR A 73 8.18 -2.48 -12.95
N GLU A 74 7.49 -1.40 -13.36
CA GLU A 74 6.80 -0.49 -12.44
C GLU A 74 5.49 0.02 -13.01
N TYR A 75 4.61 0.46 -12.10
CA TYR A 75 3.40 1.22 -12.41
C TYR A 75 3.37 2.56 -11.64
N PRO A 76 3.00 3.66 -12.33
CA PRO A 76 2.81 4.93 -11.67
C PRO A 76 1.57 4.91 -10.78
N VAL A 77 1.62 5.55 -9.61
CA VAL A 77 0.47 5.67 -8.71
C VAL A 77 0.25 7.12 -8.31
N ARG A 78 -1.01 7.53 -8.24
CA ARG A 78 -1.43 8.80 -7.64
C ARG A 78 -2.27 8.53 -6.41
N GLN A 79 -1.73 8.89 -5.25
CA GLN A 79 -2.37 8.62 -3.97
C GLN A 79 -2.29 9.82 -3.03
N ILE A 80 -3.24 9.90 -2.10
CA ILE A 80 -3.27 10.89 -1.04
C ILE A 80 -3.60 10.20 0.27
N LEU A 81 -2.84 10.52 1.32
CA LEU A 81 -3.14 10.11 2.68
C LEU A 81 -4.15 11.11 3.27
N MET A 82 -5.40 10.66 3.46
CA MET A 82 -6.45 11.44 4.08
C MET A 82 -6.37 11.33 5.59
N GLU A 83 -6.33 12.46 6.27
CA GLU A 83 -6.49 12.55 7.72
C GLU A 83 -7.95 12.86 8.05
N LEU A 84 -8.66 11.87 8.59
CA LEU A 84 -10.04 11.97 9.04
C LEU A 84 -10.08 12.14 10.56
N ILE A 85 -10.67 13.24 11.01
CA ILE A 85 -10.87 13.52 12.42
C ILE A 85 -12.13 12.78 12.87
N ARG A 86 -11.96 11.79 13.74
CA ARG A 86 -13.06 11.14 14.45
C ARG A 86 -13.58 12.07 15.54
N PRO A 87 -14.87 12.41 15.55
CA PRO A 87 -15.48 13.15 16.65
C PRO A 87 -15.35 12.36 17.95
N GLY A 88 -15.14 13.06 19.07
CA GLY A 88 -15.17 12.42 20.38
C GLY A 88 -16.52 11.74 20.64
N ALA A 89 -16.53 10.54 21.21
CA ALA A 89 -17.74 9.81 21.60
C ALA A 89 -18.63 10.61 22.58
N THR A 90 -18.04 11.55 23.31
CA THR A 90 -18.72 12.56 24.12
C THR A 90 -18.11 13.95 23.87
N PRO A 91 -18.84 15.05 24.17
CA PRO A 91 -18.33 16.43 23.99
C PRO A 91 -17.03 16.74 24.75
N THR A 92 -16.69 15.93 25.75
CA THR A 92 -15.48 16.04 26.59
C THR A 92 -14.36 15.09 26.18
N SER A 93 -14.63 14.11 25.31
CA SER A 93 -13.61 13.19 24.81
C SER A 93 -12.83 13.81 23.66
N LYS A 94 -11.51 13.59 23.63
CA LYS A 94 -10.64 14.12 22.58
C LYS A 94 -10.95 13.46 21.24
N ALA A 95 -10.98 14.28 20.19
CA ALA A 95 -10.97 13.80 18.82
C ALA A 95 -9.71 12.97 18.55
N SER A 96 -9.83 12.01 17.63
CA SER A 96 -8.72 11.13 17.23
C SER A 96 -8.60 11.08 15.72
N SER A 97 -7.38 11.08 15.19
CA SER A 97 -7.16 11.00 13.74
C SER A 97 -7.23 9.55 13.26
N VAL A 98 -7.82 9.35 12.09
CA VAL A 98 -7.84 8.11 11.33
C VAL A 98 -7.24 8.40 9.97
N TYR A 99 -6.25 7.62 9.56
CA TYR A 99 -5.57 7.81 8.28
C TYR A 99 -6.03 6.78 7.27
N VAL A 100 -6.40 7.25 6.08
CA VAL A 100 -6.84 6.42 4.96
C VAL A 100 -6.14 6.89 3.71
N SER A 101 -5.29 6.06 3.11
CA SER A 101 -4.77 6.37 1.78
C SER A 101 -5.82 6.06 0.73
N VAL A 102 -5.97 6.95 -0.24
CA VAL A 102 -6.87 6.78 -1.36
C VAL A 102 -6.13 7.06 -2.67
N THR A 103 -6.35 6.19 -3.64
CA THR A 103 -5.89 6.35 -5.02
C THR A 103 -6.83 7.27 -5.79
N ARG A 104 -6.34 7.84 -6.90
CA ARG A 104 -7.19 8.64 -7.78
C ARG A 104 -8.23 7.75 -8.46
N ALA A 105 -9.51 8.06 -8.31
CA ALA A 105 -10.61 7.23 -8.83
C ALA A 105 -10.53 7.07 -10.36
N THR A 106 -10.12 8.11 -11.08
CA THR A 106 -9.94 8.05 -12.54
C THR A 106 -8.82 7.10 -12.98
N ASP A 107 -7.78 6.90 -12.15
CA ASP A 107 -6.74 5.90 -12.42
C ASP A 107 -7.27 4.46 -12.20
N SER A 108 -8.42 4.32 -11.53
CA SER A 108 -9.16 3.06 -11.31
C SER A 108 -10.26 2.82 -12.35
N GLY A 109 -10.36 3.67 -13.38
CA GLY A 109 -11.34 3.53 -14.47
C GLY A 109 -12.68 4.25 -14.26
N PHE A 110 -12.86 4.97 -13.15
CA PHE A 110 -14.06 5.79 -12.92
C PHE A 110 -14.03 7.09 -13.73
N SER A 111 -15.20 7.64 -14.03
CA SER A 111 -15.31 8.84 -14.88
C SER A 111 -14.97 10.15 -14.17
N VAL A 112 -15.12 10.18 -12.84
CA VAL A 112 -14.93 11.36 -11.99
C VAL A 112 -14.08 11.03 -10.77
N ASP A 113 -13.42 12.04 -10.22
CA ASP A 113 -12.64 11.95 -8.99
C ASP A 113 -13.07 13.06 -8.03
N LEU A 114 -13.49 12.68 -6.82
CA LEU A 114 -14.06 13.61 -5.85
C LEU A 114 -13.03 14.62 -5.33
N ILE A 115 -11.79 14.18 -5.08
CA ILE A 115 -10.74 15.05 -4.52
C ILE A 115 -10.28 16.06 -5.55
N ASP A 116 -10.09 15.66 -6.81
CA ASP A 116 -9.80 16.59 -7.89
C ASP A 116 -10.92 17.58 -8.16
N THR A 117 -12.17 17.11 -8.14
CA THR A 117 -13.35 17.95 -8.35
C THR A 117 -13.43 19.00 -7.25
N TYR A 118 -13.38 18.56 -5.99
CA TYR A 118 -13.35 19.44 -4.83
C TYR A 118 -12.17 20.42 -4.89
N ARG A 119 -10.94 19.93 -5.14
CA ARG A 119 -9.73 20.78 -5.20
C ARG A 119 -9.89 21.90 -6.22
N LYS A 120 -10.38 21.60 -7.42
CA LYS A 120 -10.58 22.61 -8.47
C LYS A 120 -11.59 23.68 -8.03
N LEU A 121 -12.73 23.26 -7.50
CA LEU A 121 -13.78 24.17 -7.02
C LEU A 121 -13.30 25.01 -5.83
N ALA A 122 -12.59 24.40 -4.89
CA ALA A 122 -12.07 25.06 -3.69
C ALA A 122 -10.96 26.08 -4.03
N VAL A 123 -10.06 25.76 -4.97
CA VAL A 123 -9.05 26.71 -5.47
C VAL A 123 -9.72 27.89 -6.19
N ALA A 124 -10.73 27.63 -7.03
CA ALA A 124 -11.49 28.69 -7.68
C ALA A 124 -12.19 29.59 -6.66
N ALA A 125 -12.87 29.00 -5.67
CA ALA A 125 -13.55 29.74 -4.61
C ALA A 125 -12.58 30.55 -3.72
N ALA A 126 -11.36 30.06 -3.48
CA ALA A 126 -10.33 30.82 -2.78
C ALA A 126 -9.83 32.01 -3.62
N ASN A 127 -9.61 31.81 -4.92
CA ASN A 127 -9.22 32.89 -5.83
C ASN A 127 -10.33 33.95 -5.97
N ASP A 128 -11.60 33.56 -6.02
CA ASP A 128 -12.74 34.49 -6.07
C ASP A 128 -12.88 35.33 -4.79
N ARG A 129 -12.27 34.88 -3.68
CA ARG A 129 -12.18 35.60 -2.41
C ARG A 129 -10.88 36.42 -2.28
N ASP A 130 -10.04 36.45 -3.32
CA ASP A 130 -8.68 37.01 -3.30
C ASP A 130 -7.77 36.39 -2.20
N ASP A 131 -8.01 35.12 -1.82
CA ASP A 131 -7.21 34.39 -0.84
C ASP A 131 -6.18 33.47 -1.54
N GLU A 132 -5.16 34.10 -2.13
CA GLU A 132 -4.08 33.40 -2.84
C GLU A 132 -3.37 32.35 -1.98
N LYS A 133 -3.21 32.62 -0.67
CA LYS A 133 -2.54 31.69 0.25
C LYS A 133 -3.34 30.42 0.45
N LEU A 134 -4.66 30.54 0.59
CA LEU A 134 -5.54 29.38 0.70
C LEU A 134 -5.59 28.60 -0.61
N ALA A 135 -5.63 29.30 -1.74
CA ALA A 135 -5.59 28.68 -3.07
C ALA A 135 -4.28 27.86 -3.28
N GLU A 136 -3.13 28.44 -2.93
CA GLU A 136 -1.84 27.74 -2.97
C GLU A 136 -1.80 26.54 -2.02
N LYS A 137 -2.33 26.69 -0.79
CA LYS A 137 -2.39 25.60 0.19
C LYS A 137 -3.22 24.43 -0.34
N ILE A 138 -4.43 24.69 -0.82
CA ILE A 138 -5.34 23.65 -1.34
C ILE A 138 -4.77 23.02 -2.62
N GLY A 139 -4.15 23.82 -3.48
CA GLY A 139 -3.47 23.37 -4.71
C GLY A 139 -2.18 22.58 -4.47
N GLY A 140 -1.62 22.68 -3.26
CA GLY A 140 -0.40 22.01 -2.83
C GLY A 140 -0.58 20.52 -2.48
N GLY A 141 0.53 19.89 -2.10
CA GLY A 141 0.57 18.47 -1.72
C GLY A 141 -0.11 18.17 -0.38
N SER A 142 -0.43 16.88 -0.16
CA SER A 142 -1.16 16.40 1.02
C SER A 142 -0.50 16.71 2.36
N PHE A 143 0.82 16.63 2.46
CA PHE A 143 1.57 16.88 3.70
C PHE A 143 1.50 18.34 4.18
N GLY A 144 1.31 19.29 3.25
CA GLY A 144 1.03 20.70 3.55
C GLY A 144 -0.44 21.01 3.87
N GLY A 145 -1.29 19.98 3.96
CA GLY A 145 -2.74 20.13 4.09
C GLY A 145 -3.44 20.49 2.78
N GLY A 146 -2.78 20.29 1.64
CA GLY A 146 -3.35 20.45 0.31
C GLY A 146 -4.02 19.16 -0.20
N LEU A 147 -4.62 19.24 -1.38
CA LEU A 147 -5.43 18.17 -1.97
C LEU A 147 -4.86 17.63 -3.28
N LYS A 148 -3.59 17.96 -3.58
CA LYS A 148 -2.90 17.38 -4.74
C LYS A 148 -2.41 15.97 -4.40
N TYR A 149 -2.78 15.02 -5.24
CA TYR A 149 -2.27 13.66 -5.20
C TYR A 149 -0.74 13.64 -5.26
N GLY A 150 -0.13 12.87 -4.36
CA GLY A 150 1.28 12.49 -4.47
C GLY A 150 1.47 11.57 -5.67
N TYR A 151 2.60 11.73 -6.36
CA TYR A 151 2.96 10.90 -7.51
C TYR A 151 4.14 9.99 -7.15
N GLY A 152 3.95 8.69 -7.34
CA GLY A 152 4.94 7.67 -7.03
C GLY A 152 4.92 6.54 -8.04
N HIS A 153 5.76 5.54 -7.79
CA HIS A 153 5.95 4.37 -8.64
C HIS A 153 6.00 3.12 -7.78
N VAL A 154 5.26 2.09 -8.17
CA VAL A 154 5.15 0.82 -7.44
C VAL A 154 5.73 -0.29 -8.30
N MET A 155 6.55 -1.14 -7.69
CA MET A 155 7.17 -2.29 -8.35
C MET A 155 7.24 -3.49 -7.42
N TYR A 156 7.28 -4.67 -7.99
CA TYR A 156 7.62 -5.88 -7.23
C TYR A 156 9.13 -5.98 -7.03
N ILE A 157 9.52 -6.38 -5.84
CA ILE A 157 10.92 -6.63 -5.45
C ILE A 157 11.04 -7.95 -4.70
N ILE A 158 12.26 -8.44 -4.59
CA ILE A 158 12.67 -9.40 -3.58
C ILE A 158 13.78 -8.73 -2.76
N ASP A 159 13.64 -8.73 -1.44
CA ASP A 159 14.71 -8.34 -0.54
C ASP A 159 15.81 -9.43 -0.59
N LEU A 160 17.02 -9.06 -0.99
CA LEU A 160 18.13 -10.01 -1.10
C LEU A 160 18.69 -10.37 0.27
N ASP A 161 18.55 -9.49 1.26
CA ASP A 161 18.98 -9.73 2.63
C ASP A 161 17.99 -10.68 3.34
N GLU A 162 16.71 -10.67 2.94
CA GLU A 162 15.64 -11.50 3.50
C GLU A 162 14.82 -12.25 2.43
N ARG A 163 15.52 -12.94 1.52
CA ARG A 163 14.92 -13.62 0.34
C ARG A 163 13.78 -14.60 0.67
N ALA A 164 13.73 -15.11 1.90
CA ALA A 164 12.68 -15.99 2.40
C ALA A 164 11.30 -15.31 2.51
N LYS A 165 11.23 -13.98 2.66
CA LYS A 165 9.97 -13.20 2.66
C LYS A 165 9.27 -13.22 1.30
N GLY A 166 10.00 -13.56 0.24
CA GLY A 166 9.45 -13.67 -1.11
C GLY A 166 9.19 -12.32 -1.76
N ILE A 167 8.12 -12.24 -2.55
CA ILE A 167 7.81 -11.08 -3.38
C ILE A 167 7.08 -10.04 -2.54
N GLN A 168 7.62 -8.82 -2.51
CA GLN A 168 7.03 -7.67 -1.82
C GLN A 168 6.87 -6.50 -2.81
N MET A 169 5.99 -5.54 -2.50
CA MET A 169 5.85 -4.31 -3.27
C MET A 169 6.62 -3.16 -2.65
N LEU A 170 7.48 -2.53 -3.46
CA LEU A 170 8.17 -1.29 -3.12
C LEU A 170 7.42 -0.12 -3.74
N THR A 171 7.14 0.90 -2.92
CA THR A 171 6.66 2.21 -3.40
C THR A 171 7.80 3.21 -3.31
N LEU A 172 8.13 3.84 -4.44
CA LEU A 172 9.07 4.95 -4.51
C LEU A 172 8.31 6.24 -4.82
N SER A 173 8.71 7.33 -4.16
CA SER A 173 8.32 8.67 -4.61
C SER A 173 8.85 8.94 -6.03
N HIS A 174 8.26 9.90 -6.73
CA HIS A 174 8.69 10.22 -8.09
C HIS A 174 10.18 10.62 -8.18
N SER A 175 10.73 11.31 -7.18
CA SER A 175 12.14 11.68 -7.16
C SER A 175 13.06 10.46 -7.01
N GLN A 176 12.75 9.56 -6.06
CA GLN A 176 13.49 8.30 -5.87
C GLN A 176 13.44 7.43 -7.12
N PHE A 177 12.26 7.31 -7.75
CA PHE A 177 12.13 6.57 -9.00
C PHE A 177 12.96 7.19 -10.13
N LYS A 178 12.89 8.51 -10.30
CA LYS A 178 13.67 9.21 -11.32
C LYS A 178 15.18 8.98 -11.13
N GLU A 179 15.65 9.00 -9.89
CA GLU A 179 17.04 8.70 -9.57
C GLU A 179 17.46 7.27 -9.96
N LEU A 180 16.62 6.27 -9.63
CA LEU A 180 16.80 4.88 -10.06
C LEU A 180 16.84 4.78 -11.60
N ASP A 181 15.89 5.43 -12.27
CA ASP A 181 15.70 5.34 -13.71
C ASP A 181 16.90 5.95 -14.47
N GLU A 182 17.41 7.10 -14.01
CA GLU A 182 18.60 7.74 -14.56
C GLU A 182 19.85 6.86 -14.40
N ARG A 183 20.05 6.24 -13.22
CA ARG A 183 21.17 5.31 -13.00
C ARG A 183 21.07 4.07 -13.87
N LYS A 184 19.87 3.49 -13.96
CA LYS A 184 19.56 2.37 -14.85
C LYS A 184 19.89 2.72 -16.30
N PHE A 185 19.44 3.86 -16.82
CA PHE A 185 19.71 4.26 -18.20
C PHE A 185 21.21 4.45 -18.46
N LYS A 186 21.92 5.12 -17.55
CA LYS A 186 23.39 5.30 -17.65
C LYS A 186 24.12 3.95 -17.68
N LEU A 187 23.75 3.00 -16.82
CA LEU A 187 24.32 1.66 -16.82
C LEU A 187 23.96 0.89 -18.10
N TRP A 188 22.69 0.95 -18.51
CA TRP A 188 22.21 0.20 -19.67
C TRP A 188 22.89 0.67 -20.96
N GLN A 189 23.05 1.98 -21.15
CA GLN A 189 23.77 2.54 -22.30
C GLN A 189 25.22 2.04 -22.38
N LYS A 190 25.92 1.95 -21.23
CA LYS A 190 27.29 1.40 -21.14
C LYS A 190 27.35 -0.10 -21.46
N LYS A 191 26.32 -0.87 -21.11
CA LYS A 191 26.25 -2.31 -21.40
C LYS A 191 25.90 -2.56 -22.87
N LEU A 192 24.96 -1.80 -23.43
CA LEU A 192 24.54 -1.89 -24.83
C LEU A 192 25.66 -1.55 -25.82
N SER A 193 26.58 -0.63 -25.47
CA SER A 193 27.73 -0.31 -26.33
C SER A 193 28.73 -1.46 -26.45
N LYS A 194 28.79 -2.36 -25.46
CA LYS A 194 29.64 -3.56 -25.47
C LYS A 194 28.92 -4.78 -26.03
N SER A 195 27.63 -4.91 -25.71
CA SER A 195 26.80 -6.06 -26.06
C SER A 195 25.47 -5.57 -26.63
N PRO A 196 25.33 -5.47 -27.97
CA PRO A 196 24.06 -5.16 -28.61
C PRO A 196 22.97 -6.13 -28.16
N GLY A 197 21.83 -5.61 -27.71
CA GLY A 197 20.72 -6.44 -27.19
C GLY A 197 20.84 -6.81 -25.70
N PHE A 198 21.76 -6.20 -24.94
CA PHE A 198 21.80 -6.36 -23.49
C PHE A 198 20.41 -6.03 -22.88
N PRO A 199 19.82 -6.92 -22.05
CA PRO A 199 18.48 -6.72 -21.50
C PRO A 199 18.48 -5.63 -20.41
N CYS A 200 17.30 -5.24 -19.91
CA CYS A 200 17.19 -4.24 -18.84
C CYS A 200 18.06 -4.64 -17.63
N PRO A 201 18.98 -3.77 -17.18
CA PRO A 201 20.02 -4.16 -16.21
C PRO A 201 19.48 -4.38 -14.79
N ILE A 202 18.26 -3.96 -14.46
CA ILE A 202 17.72 -4.12 -13.10
C ILE A 202 16.52 -5.05 -13.02
N SER A 203 15.82 -5.30 -14.14
CA SER A 203 14.58 -6.11 -14.16
C SER A 203 14.64 -7.32 -15.07
N SER A 204 15.74 -7.53 -15.81
CA SER A 204 15.94 -8.75 -16.61
C SER A 204 15.85 -10.00 -15.75
N VAL A 205 15.16 -11.04 -16.19
CA VAL A 205 15.02 -12.31 -15.47
C VAL A 205 16.39 -12.93 -15.14
N TYR A 206 17.30 -12.95 -16.11
CA TYR A 206 18.58 -13.66 -15.97
C TYR A 206 19.76 -12.76 -15.62
N ASN A 207 19.71 -11.49 -16.04
CA ASN A 207 20.86 -10.57 -15.99
C ASN A 207 20.53 -9.26 -15.25
N GLY A 208 19.72 -9.35 -14.18
CA GLY A 208 19.38 -8.21 -13.33
C GLY A 208 20.42 -7.99 -12.23
N TYR A 209 20.92 -6.78 -12.08
CA TYR A 209 21.78 -6.34 -10.99
C TYR A 209 20.96 -5.95 -9.77
N ALA A 210 21.56 -6.05 -8.58
CA ALA A 210 20.93 -5.57 -7.35
C ALA A 210 20.78 -4.04 -7.41
N VAL A 211 19.62 -3.56 -6.97
CA VAL A 211 19.38 -2.15 -6.70
C VAL A 211 19.67 -1.92 -5.23
N GLU A 212 20.59 -1.02 -4.93
CA GLU A 212 20.95 -0.65 -3.57
C GLU A 212 20.20 0.62 -3.22
N ILE A 213 19.49 0.63 -2.10
CA ILE A 213 18.88 1.85 -1.56
C ILE A 213 19.48 2.10 -0.18
N GLU A 214 20.34 3.10 -0.08
CA GLU A 214 20.88 3.56 1.20
C GLU A 214 19.92 4.57 1.83
N LYS A 215 19.31 4.18 2.95
CA LYS A 215 18.60 5.08 3.85
C LYS A 215 19.58 5.61 4.89
N ARG A 216 19.88 6.92 4.84
CA ARG A 216 20.83 7.56 5.74
C ARG A 216 20.31 8.88 6.31
N LYS A 217 20.89 9.33 7.42
CA LYS A 217 20.66 10.67 7.94
C LYS A 217 21.70 11.63 7.39
N ASN A 218 21.26 12.68 6.71
CA ASN A 218 22.10 13.81 6.31
C ASN A 218 21.74 15.02 7.19
N GLY A 219 22.43 15.14 8.31
CA GLY A 219 22.03 16.05 9.39
C GLY A 219 20.72 15.60 10.04
N GLY A 220 19.74 16.51 10.10
CA GLY A 220 18.40 16.21 10.63
C GLY A 220 17.45 15.57 9.63
N LYS A 221 17.87 15.36 8.37
CA LYS A 221 17.02 14.90 7.28
C LYS A 221 17.25 13.45 6.91
N THR A 222 16.19 12.73 6.60
CA THR A 222 16.29 11.37 6.02
C THR A 222 16.52 11.49 4.52
N GLU A 223 17.62 10.91 4.04
CA GLU A 223 18.01 10.89 2.64
C GLU A 223 18.02 9.45 2.13
N TYR A 224 17.59 9.28 0.87
CA TYR A 224 17.64 8.04 0.13
C TYR A 224 18.62 8.19 -1.01
N VAL A 225 19.62 7.32 -1.07
CA VAL A 225 20.53 7.26 -2.22
C VAL A 225 20.35 5.92 -2.90
N VAL A 226 20.00 5.96 -4.17
CA VAL A 226 19.84 4.75 -4.98
C VAL A 226 21.16 4.47 -5.69
N ASP A 227 21.61 3.23 -5.76
CA ASP A 227 22.67 2.78 -6.66
C ASP A 227 22.31 1.42 -7.31
N ILE A 228 23.14 0.97 -8.25
CA ILE A 228 23.02 -0.34 -8.88
C ILE A 228 24.37 -1.04 -8.77
N ASP A 229 24.41 -2.15 -8.03
CA ASP A 229 25.60 -2.98 -7.90
C ASP A 229 25.87 -3.73 -9.21
N HIS A 230 26.68 -3.10 -10.05
CA HIS A 230 27.13 -3.62 -11.32
C HIS A 230 28.57 -4.12 -11.26
N VAL A 231 29.17 -4.15 -10.06
CA VAL A 231 30.49 -4.72 -9.77
C VAL A 231 30.35 -6.20 -9.48
N SER A 232 29.33 -6.59 -8.72
CA SER A 232 28.98 -7.98 -8.46
C SER A 232 28.29 -8.66 -9.66
N ASP A 233 28.18 -9.98 -9.56
CA ASP A 233 27.47 -10.79 -10.55
C ASP A 233 25.98 -10.47 -10.60
N SER A 234 25.38 -10.65 -11.78
CA SER A 234 23.94 -10.49 -11.94
C SER A 234 23.17 -11.59 -11.22
N ILE A 235 22.00 -11.24 -10.71
CA ILE A 235 21.14 -12.09 -9.91
C ILE A 235 19.98 -12.59 -10.78
N ALA A 236 20.05 -13.85 -11.18
CA ALA A 236 18.97 -14.51 -11.90
C ALA A 236 17.80 -14.85 -10.96
N LEU A 237 16.57 -14.75 -11.48
CA LEU A 237 15.38 -15.28 -10.83
C LEU A 237 15.32 -16.79 -11.02
N THR A 238 14.97 -17.49 -9.94
CA THR A 238 14.73 -18.94 -9.96
C THR A 238 13.37 -19.25 -10.60
N ASN A 239 13.18 -20.50 -11.05
CA ASN A 239 11.89 -20.95 -11.57
C ASN A 239 10.77 -20.84 -10.52
N GLU A 240 11.09 -21.04 -9.25
CA GLU A 240 10.13 -20.89 -8.15
C GLU A 240 9.70 -19.42 -7.98
N GLU A 241 10.64 -18.48 -8.02
CA GLU A 241 10.33 -17.05 -7.94
C GLU A 241 9.52 -16.57 -9.14
N LEU A 242 9.82 -17.07 -10.34
CA LEU A 242 9.02 -16.79 -11.53
C LEU A 242 7.60 -17.35 -11.41
N ALA A 243 7.44 -18.56 -10.86
CA ALA A 243 6.13 -19.13 -10.61
C ALA A 243 5.34 -18.31 -9.57
N LYS A 244 6.00 -17.86 -8.50
CA LYS A 244 5.40 -16.95 -7.49
C LYS A 244 5.02 -15.61 -8.11
N LEU A 245 5.86 -15.03 -8.97
CA LEU A 245 5.59 -13.76 -9.66
C LEU A 245 4.43 -13.88 -10.65
N MET A 246 4.32 -15.00 -11.36
CA MET A 246 3.18 -15.30 -12.23
C MET A 246 1.88 -15.39 -11.43
N ALA A 247 1.92 -16.01 -10.24
CA ALA A 247 0.79 -16.19 -9.35
C ALA A 247 0.46 -14.95 -8.48
N ALA A 248 1.35 -13.96 -8.41
CA ALA A 248 1.11 -12.72 -7.67
C ALA A 248 -0.01 -11.90 -8.34
N PRO A 249 -0.84 -11.18 -7.56
CA PRO A 249 -1.83 -10.28 -8.13
C PRO A 249 -1.16 -9.25 -9.04
N ARG A 250 -1.87 -8.73 -10.04
CA ARG A 250 -1.26 -7.71 -10.90
C ARG A 250 -1.20 -6.39 -10.14
N ILE A 251 -0.08 -5.69 -10.23
CA ILE A 251 0.13 -4.41 -9.51
C ILE A 251 -1.08 -3.46 -9.68
N PRO A 252 -1.62 -3.23 -10.90
CA PRO A 252 -2.80 -2.37 -11.09
C PRO A 252 -4.03 -2.79 -10.28
N GLU A 253 -4.27 -4.08 -10.10
CA GLU A 253 -5.40 -4.62 -9.32
C GLU A 253 -5.28 -4.26 -7.83
N ILE A 254 -4.05 -4.04 -7.36
CA ILE A 254 -3.75 -3.64 -5.98
C ILE A 254 -3.80 -2.11 -5.84
N ILE A 255 -3.08 -1.38 -6.69
CA ILE A 255 -2.80 0.06 -6.49
C ILE A 255 -3.90 0.98 -7.03
N TYR A 256 -4.70 0.51 -7.99
CA TYR A 256 -5.86 1.23 -8.53
C TYR A 256 -7.18 0.66 -7.98
N ARG A 257 -7.13 0.05 -6.79
CA ARG A 257 -8.33 -0.41 -6.12
C ARG A 257 -9.05 0.80 -5.50
N TYR A 258 -10.26 1.07 -5.96
CA TYR A 258 -11.16 2.07 -5.40
C TYR A 258 -12.53 1.45 -5.14
N ASN A 259 -12.94 1.41 -3.88
CA ASN A 259 -14.13 0.70 -3.39
C ASN A 259 -15.08 1.64 -2.65
N ARG A 260 -16.25 1.14 -2.23
CA ARG A 260 -17.26 1.91 -1.51
C ARG A 260 -16.75 2.44 -0.17
N TYR A 261 -15.92 1.69 0.54
CA TYR A 261 -15.22 2.19 1.73
C TYR A 261 -14.40 3.46 1.43
N LEU A 262 -13.60 3.46 0.36
CA LEU A 262 -12.78 4.62 -0.01
C LEU A 262 -13.65 5.79 -0.47
N TYR A 263 -14.71 5.54 -1.23
CA TYR A 263 -15.69 6.54 -1.62
C TYR A 263 -16.32 7.25 -0.41
N GLU A 264 -16.85 6.49 0.55
CA GLU A 264 -17.48 7.04 1.75
C GLU A 264 -16.46 7.77 2.64
N ALA A 265 -15.24 7.23 2.78
CA ALA A 265 -14.15 7.89 3.48
C ALA A 265 -13.76 9.22 2.82
N THR A 266 -13.70 9.28 1.49
CA THR A 266 -13.42 10.50 0.73
C THR A 266 -14.51 11.55 0.94
N ILE A 267 -15.79 11.17 0.91
CA ILE A 267 -16.88 12.11 1.18
C ILE A 267 -16.77 12.72 2.58
N GLU A 268 -16.51 11.89 3.59
CA GLU A 268 -16.35 12.37 4.96
C GLU A 268 -15.13 13.29 5.10
N PHE A 269 -14.03 12.94 4.45
CA PHE A 269 -12.82 13.76 4.43
C PHE A 269 -13.08 15.13 3.81
N LEU A 270 -13.78 15.20 2.67
CA LEU A 270 -14.06 16.45 1.98
C LEU A 270 -15.06 17.34 2.74
N LYS A 271 -16.00 16.77 3.51
CA LYS A 271 -16.82 17.55 4.46
C LYS A 271 -15.97 18.21 5.54
N GLN A 272 -14.96 17.51 6.05
CA GLN A 272 -14.03 18.08 7.02
C GLN A 272 -13.14 19.15 6.38
N CYS A 273 -12.78 19.00 5.09
CA CYS A 273 -12.11 20.05 4.33
C CYS A 273 -12.97 21.32 4.22
N ASP A 274 -14.27 21.21 3.95
CA ASP A 274 -15.18 22.36 3.91
C ASP A 274 -15.18 23.13 5.24
N ALA A 275 -15.29 22.42 6.35
CA ALA A 275 -15.20 23.03 7.68
C ALA A 275 -13.83 23.67 7.94
N LYS A 276 -12.75 22.99 7.53
CA LYS A 276 -11.36 23.44 7.74
C LYS A 276 -11.00 24.68 6.90
N PHE A 277 -11.53 24.78 5.69
CA PHE A 277 -11.25 25.89 4.76
C PHE A 277 -12.32 26.97 4.77
N GLU A 278 -13.35 26.83 5.63
CA GLU A 278 -14.50 27.73 5.71
C GLU A 278 -15.18 27.92 4.33
N MET A 279 -15.39 26.79 3.65
CA MET A 279 -16.01 26.70 2.34
C MET A 279 -17.30 25.88 2.40
N ASN A 280 -18.07 25.96 1.31
CA ASN A 280 -19.24 25.12 1.12
C ASN A 280 -19.24 24.50 -0.29
N ILE A 281 -18.16 23.78 -0.60
CA ILE A 281 -18.00 23.14 -1.91
C ILE A 281 -18.84 21.86 -1.98
N MET A 282 -19.01 21.14 -0.87
CA MET A 282 -19.81 19.92 -0.81
C MET A 282 -21.29 20.14 -1.14
N ASP A 283 -21.84 21.33 -0.86
CA ASP A 283 -23.22 21.65 -1.25
C ASP A 283 -23.37 22.14 -2.69
N SER A 284 -22.28 22.40 -3.41
CA SER A 284 -22.32 22.85 -4.80
C SER A 284 -22.96 21.79 -5.71
N LEU A 285 -23.61 22.24 -6.79
CA LEU A 285 -24.24 21.37 -7.77
C LEU A 285 -23.22 20.42 -8.43
N ASP A 286 -22.03 20.95 -8.75
CA ASP A 286 -20.96 20.18 -9.40
C ASP A 286 -20.44 19.07 -8.48
N MET A 287 -20.30 19.34 -7.18
CA MET A 287 -19.84 18.34 -6.23
C MET A 287 -20.90 17.27 -5.97
N LYS A 288 -22.18 17.66 -5.82
CA LYS A 288 -23.30 16.71 -5.70
C LYS A 288 -23.40 15.79 -6.91
N TYR A 289 -23.29 16.37 -8.12
CA TYR A 289 -23.26 15.60 -9.35
C TYR A 289 -22.08 14.60 -9.38
N ALA A 290 -20.87 15.01 -8.99
CA ALA A 290 -19.72 14.11 -8.95
C ALA A 290 -19.89 12.97 -7.93
N ILE A 291 -20.47 13.26 -6.76
CA ILE A 291 -20.77 12.27 -5.72
C ILE A 291 -21.76 11.23 -6.25
N ASP A 292 -22.88 11.67 -6.83
CA ASP A 292 -23.91 10.78 -7.38
C ASP A 292 -23.33 9.94 -8.53
N LYS A 293 -22.59 10.60 -9.44
CA LYS A 293 -21.99 9.96 -10.61
C LYS A 293 -21.00 8.86 -10.23
N LEU A 294 -20.11 9.12 -9.29
CA LEU A 294 -19.17 8.11 -8.81
C LEU A 294 -19.88 7.00 -8.05
N GLY A 295 -20.87 7.34 -7.23
CA GLY A 295 -21.68 6.39 -6.47
C GLY A 295 -22.42 5.39 -7.37
N GLU A 296 -22.93 5.83 -8.52
CA GLU A 296 -23.59 4.97 -9.51
C GLU A 296 -22.63 4.03 -10.24
N GLU A 297 -21.37 4.43 -10.43
CA GLU A 297 -20.35 3.62 -11.10
C GLU A 297 -19.73 2.55 -10.20
N LEU A 298 -19.85 2.69 -8.88
CA LEU A 298 -19.35 1.70 -7.94
C LEU A 298 -20.05 0.34 -8.10
N PRO A 299 -19.32 -0.78 -7.94
CA PRO A 299 -19.92 -2.11 -7.96
C PRO A 299 -21.06 -2.25 -6.94
N LYS A 300 -22.20 -2.79 -7.38
CA LYS A 300 -23.41 -2.91 -6.54
C LYS A 300 -23.29 -3.98 -5.45
N ASP A 301 -22.43 -4.95 -5.69
CA ASP A 301 -22.09 -6.07 -4.81
C ASP A 301 -21.01 -5.70 -3.76
N ASP A 302 -20.37 -4.53 -3.89
CA ASP A 302 -19.45 -4.02 -2.89
C ASP A 302 -20.19 -3.60 -1.61
N LYS A 303 -20.00 -4.39 -0.56
CA LYS A 303 -20.56 -4.19 0.78
C LYS A 303 -19.60 -3.49 1.74
N SER A 304 -18.42 -3.07 1.27
CA SER A 304 -17.50 -2.31 2.10
C SER A 304 -18.13 -0.97 2.46
N SER A 305 -18.02 -0.56 3.73
CA SER A 305 -18.52 0.74 4.19
C SER A 305 -17.52 1.35 5.15
N PHE A 306 -17.36 2.66 5.07
CA PHE A 306 -16.54 3.42 5.99
C PHE A 306 -17.28 3.63 7.32
N SER A 307 -16.57 3.40 8.42
CA SER A 307 -17.04 3.75 9.76
C SER A 307 -15.86 4.11 10.64
N PHE A 308 -16.08 5.07 11.53
CA PHE A 308 -15.13 5.39 12.57
C PHE A 308 -15.03 4.30 13.65
N ASP A 309 -16.06 3.47 13.83
CA ASP A 309 -16.09 2.43 14.86
C ASP A 309 -15.40 1.15 14.38
N LYS A 310 -14.08 1.07 14.60
CA LYS A 310 -13.21 -0.10 14.34
C LYS A 310 -13.53 -1.36 15.17
N ARG A 311 -14.78 -1.58 15.61
CA ARG A 311 -15.23 -2.81 16.30
C ARG A 311 -16.04 -3.77 15.42
N ALA A 312 -15.86 -3.74 14.11
CA ALA A 312 -16.23 -4.87 13.26
C ALA A 312 -15.00 -5.76 13.07
N LYS A 313 -15.02 -6.93 13.72
CA LYS A 313 -13.98 -7.97 13.70
C LYS A 313 -13.65 -8.48 12.29
N ASP A 314 -14.46 -8.11 11.29
CA ASP A 314 -14.39 -8.58 9.90
C ASP A 314 -13.78 -7.55 8.92
N SER A 315 -13.47 -6.32 9.36
CA SER A 315 -12.93 -5.28 8.47
C SER A 315 -11.41 -5.38 8.21
N ARG A 316 -10.75 -6.40 8.75
CA ARG A 316 -9.31 -6.64 8.50
C ARG A 316 -9.01 -7.09 7.06
N GLY A 317 -10.02 -7.48 6.28
CA GLY A 317 -9.84 -7.98 4.92
C GLY A 317 -9.75 -6.93 3.81
N ASN A 318 -10.06 -5.65 4.07
CA ASN A 318 -10.28 -4.67 3.00
C ASN A 318 -9.59 -3.32 3.16
N ALA A 319 -8.88 -3.08 4.26
CA ALA A 319 -7.89 -2.02 4.28
C ALA A 319 -6.64 -2.59 3.62
N THR A 320 -6.19 -1.98 2.52
CA THR A 320 -4.80 -2.07 2.10
C THR A 320 -3.93 -1.68 3.31
N GLU A 321 -3.51 -2.68 4.10
CA GLU A 321 -2.63 -2.55 5.28
C GLU A 321 -1.24 -2.00 4.91
N SER A 322 -1.05 -1.63 3.65
CA SER A 322 0.13 -1.03 3.07
C SER A 322 0.04 0.47 2.80
N ALA A 323 -1.06 1.11 3.18
CA ALA A 323 -1.22 2.55 3.02
C ALA A 323 -1.46 3.25 4.37
N GLY A 324 -0.93 2.65 5.44
CA GLY A 324 -0.74 3.28 6.74
C GLY A 324 0.43 4.26 6.70
N ILE A 325 0.49 5.16 7.67
CA ILE A 325 1.59 6.10 7.86
C ILE A 325 2.90 5.31 7.94
N SER A 326 3.87 5.58 7.08
CA SER A 326 5.22 5.02 7.26
C SER A 326 6.03 5.89 8.24
N LEU A 327 7.08 5.33 8.82
CA LEU A 327 8.03 6.11 9.63
C LEU A 327 8.61 7.29 8.83
N ASP A 328 8.80 7.08 7.53
CA ASP A 328 9.34 8.09 6.63
C ASP A 328 8.37 9.24 6.40
N ASP A 329 7.07 8.95 6.28
CA ASP A 329 6.03 9.97 6.21
C ASP A 329 6.03 10.87 7.47
N LEU A 330 6.31 10.27 8.63
CA LEU A 330 6.42 11.02 9.89
C LEU A 330 7.64 11.93 9.93
N PHE A 331 8.80 11.44 9.48
CA PHE A 331 10.04 12.24 9.42
C PHE A 331 9.92 13.39 8.42
N VAL A 332 9.38 13.13 7.22
CA VAL A 332 9.12 14.18 6.22
C VAL A 332 8.23 15.27 6.82
N ARG A 333 7.16 14.89 7.51
CA ARG A 333 6.26 15.84 8.15
C ARG A 333 6.93 16.62 9.28
N GLN A 334 7.76 15.98 10.10
CA GLN A 334 8.54 16.66 11.15
C GLN A 334 9.45 17.75 10.55
N GLU A 335 10.14 17.43 9.46
CA GLU A 335 11.04 18.37 8.79
C GLU A 335 10.32 19.59 8.20
N GLU A 336 9.14 19.39 7.61
CA GLU A 336 8.32 20.49 7.08
C GLU A 336 7.88 21.45 8.19
N LEU A 337 7.46 20.90 9.33
CA LEU A 337 7.04 21.69 10.49
C LEU A 337 8.19 22.50 11.10
N GLU A 338 9.39 21.90 11.15
CA GLU A 338 10.61 22.58 11.57
C GLU A 338 10.98 23.74 10.61
N GLN A 339 10.81 23.55 9.29
CA GLN A 339 11.05 24.59 8.28
C GLN A 339 10.08 25.76 8.39
N GLN A 340 8.82 25.49 8.76
CA GLN A 340 7.80 26.52 8.98
C GLN A 340 7.99 27.28 10.30
N LYS A 341 8.94 26.87 11.15
CA LYS A 341 9.22 27.45 12.48
C LYS A 341 7.97 27.53 13.37
N LEU A 342 7.04 26.58 13.17
CA LEU A 342 5.84 26.44 13.99
C LEU A 342 6.23 25.96 15.39
N GLY A 343 5.55 26.44 16.42
CA GLY A 343 5.81 26.01 17.80
C GLY A 343 5.23 24.63 18.10
N ASP A 344 5.79 23.94 19.10
CA ASP A 344 5.37 22.60 19.56
C ASP A 344 3.90 22.48 20.01
N LYS A 345 3.19 23.60 20.17
CA LYS A 345 1.77 23.68 20.52
C LYS A 345 0.86 24.04 19.35
N SER A 346 1.43 24.24 18.16
CA SER A 346 0.64 24.48 16.96
C SER A 346 -0.24 23.26 16.65
N PRO A 347 -1.43 23.47 16.06
CA PRO A 347 -2.29 22.38 15.61
C PRO A 347 -1.51 21.35 14.78
N GLU A 348 -0.65 21.81 13.88
CA GLU A 348 0.10 20.96 12.97
C GLU A 348 1.15 20.07 13.68
N TYR A 349 1.77 20.57 14.76
CA TYR A 349 2.66 19.77 15.62
C TYR A 349 1.89 18.76 16.47
N LEU A 350 0.66 19.08 16.89
CA LEU A 350 -0.22 18.16 17.61
C LEU A 350 -0.72 17.05 16.69
N ASP A 351 -0.98 17.37 15.41
CA ASP A 351 -1.38 16.42 14.38
C ASP A 351 -0.23 15.43 14.09
N LEU A 352 0.99 15.91 13.90
CA LEU A 352 2.15 15.03 13.78
C LEU A 352 2.31 14.12 15.01
N ARG A 353 2.06 14.66 16.21
CA ARG A 353 2.10 13.84 17.42
C ARG A 353 1.01 12.77 17.45
N ALA A 354 -0.15 13.01 16.83
CA ALA A 354 -1.20 12.01 16.67
C ALA A 354 -0.82 10.95 15.62
N MET A 355 -0.17 11.35 14.52
CA MET A 355 0.39 10.42 13.53
C MET A 355 1.41 9.47 14.17
N ILE A 356 2.35 10.02 14.96
CA ILE A 356 3.36 9.26 15.70
C ILE A 356 2.71 8.23 16.64
N ARG A 357 1.64 8.62 17.36
CA ARG A 357 0.90 7.67 18.22
C ARG A 357 0.26 6.56 17.41
N THR A 358 -0.38 6.92 16.31
CA THR A 358 -1.06 5.95 15.45
C THR A 358 -0.04 4.95 14.87
N TYR A 359 1.14 5.42 14.48
CA TYR A 359 2.24 4.57 14.03
C TYR A 359 2.74 3.62 15.12
N ILE A 360 2.98 4.11 16.33
CA ILE A 360 3.38 3.27 17.48
C ILE A 360 2.35 2.18 17.77
N GLU A 361 1.06 2.52 17.72
CA GLU A 361 -0.03 1.56 17.90
C GLU A 361 -0.11 0.54 16.74
N GLN A 362 0.12 0.97 15.49
CA GLN A 362 0.14 0.11 14.31
C GLN A 362 1.30 -0.90 14.39
N GLU A 363 2.49 -0.44 14.72
CA GLU A 363 3.71 -1.25 14.79
C GLU A 363 3.89 -1.98 16.13
N LYS A 364 2.93 -1.83 17.07
CA LYS A 364 2.96 -2.43 18.41
C LYS A 364 4.26 -2.15 19.19
N LEU A 365 4.82 -0.95 19.04
CA LEU A 365 6.08 -0.57 19.70
C LEU A 365 5.84 -0.24 21.18
N ASP A 366 6.69 -0.75 22.08
CA ASP A 366 6.62 -0.44 23.52
C ASP A 366 7.27 0.92 23.84
N ILE A 367 6.63 2.00 23.38
CA ILE A 367 7.11 3.37 23.54
C ILE A 367 6.13 4.17 24.40
N ARG A 368 6.58 4.59 25.58
CA ARG A 368 5.75 5.36 26.52
C ARG A 368 5.85 6.86 26.28
N PHE A 369 4.70 7.50 26.12
CA PHE A 369 4.60 8.96 26.04
C PHE A 369 4.74 9.61 27.42
N THR A 370 5.83 10.35 27.63
CA THR A 370 6.01 11.22 28.80
C THR A 370 5.65 12.69 28.47
N ARG A 371 5.17 13.44 29.48
CA ARG A 371 4.95 14.88 29.34
C ARG A 371 6.31 15.57 29.18
N GLY A 372 6.54 16.22 28.04
CA GLY A 372 7.77 16.94 27.73
C GLY A 372 8.59 16.36 26.57
N THR A 373 8.27 15.15 26.10
CA THR A 373 8.95 14.55 24.93
C THR A 373 8.50 15.22 23.64
N SER A 374 9.46 15.77 22.89
CA SER A 374 9.24 16.36 21.57
C SER A 374 8.88 15.29 20.53
N ASN A 375 8.24 15.69 19.44
CA ASN A 375 7.94 14.78 18.33
C ASN A 375 9.21 14.17 17.74
N LYS A 376 10.29 14.95 17.64
CA LYS A 376 11.61 14.48 17.22
C LYS A 376 12.15 13.37 18.12
N ASN A 377 12.11 13.55 19.44
CA ASN A 377 12.57 12.52 20.37
C ASN A 377 11.70 11.26 20.29
N LEU A 378 10.38 11.41 20.06
CA LEU A 378 9.50 10.25 19.86
C LEU A 378 9.84 9.49 18.58
N LEU A 379 10.15 10.21 17.49
CA LEU A 379 10.60 9.61 16.24
C LEU A 379 11.94 8.89 16.39
N ASP A 380 12.89 9.49 17.11
CA ASP A 380 14.17 8.85 17.41
C ASP A 380 13.98 7.60 18.30
N MET A 381 13.07 7.63 19.28
CA MET A 381 12.71 6.45 20.10
C MET A 381 12.03 5.35 19.28
N ILE A 382 11.18 5.71 18.32
CA ILE A 382 10.59 4.77 17.36
C ILE A 382 11.68 4.09 16.53
N GLU A 383 12.59 4.89 15.99
CA GLU A 383 13.71 4.38 15.20
C GLU A 383 14.61 3.46 16.03
N GLU A 384 14.86 3.79 17.29
CA GLU A 384 15.64 2.95 18.21
C GLU A 384 14.92 1.65 18.58
N ALA A 385 13.61 1.71 18.85
CA ALA A 385 12.80 0.52 19.12
C ALA A 385 12.76 -0.43 17.91
N LEU A 386 12.67 0.11 16.69
CA LEU A 386 12.73 -0.68 15.45
C LEU A 386 14.12 -1.28 15.20
N LYS A 387 15.20 -0.62 15.64
CA LYS A 387 16.56 -1.19 15.61
C LYS A 387 16.76 -2.31 16.63
N GLN A 388 16.12 -2.20 17.80
CA GLN A 388 16.25 -3.14 18.92
C GLN A 388 15.23 -4.29 18.89
N ALA A 389 14.19 -4.20 18.06
CA ALA A 389 13.22 -5.25 17.88
C ALA A 389 13.95 -6.54 17.44
N PRO A 390 13.89 -7.63 18.24
CA PRO A 390 14.31 -8.94 17.77
C PRO A 390 13.44 -9.29 16.57
N GLU A 391 14.02 -9.92 15.54
CA GLU A 391 13.28 -10.57 14.46
C GLU A 391 12.10 -11.30 15.08
N SER A 392 10.87 -10.84 14.80
CA SER A 392 9.67 -11.42 15.38
C SER A 392 9.65 -12.89 15.03
N ALA A 393 9.87 -13.73 16.06
CA ALA A 393 9.65 -15.16 16.02
C ALA A 393 8.27 -15.38 15.40
N SER A 394 8.24 -16.19 14.35
CA SER A 394 7.03 -16.76 13.78
C SER A 394 6.10 -17.22 14.90
N ASP A 395 4.85 -16.77 14.86
CA ASP A 395 3.75 -17.43 15.55
C ASP A 395 3.67 -18.86 15.00
N ASP A 396 4.38 -19.77 15.64
CA ASP A 396 4.25 -21.21 15.45
C ASP A 396 3.17 -21.66 16.46
N PRO A 397 1.96 -22.05 16.03
CA PRO A 397 0.96 -22.60 16.93
C PRO A 397 1.37 -24.04 17.25
N GLN A 398 2.26 -24.22 18.24
CA GLN A 398 2.42 -25.53 18.88
C GLN A 398 1.22 -25.77 19.77
N GLY A 399 0.30 -26.59 19.25
CA GLY A 399 -0.86 -27.11 19.96
C GLY A 399 -0.46 -27.88 21.20
N GLU A 400 -1.05 -27.48 22.32
CA GLU A 400 -1.30 -28.36 23.44
C GLU A 400 -2.30 -29.43 22.99
N ASP A 401 -1.84 -30.67 22.83
CA ASP A 401 -2.71 -31.85 22.94
C ASP A 401 -2.11 -32.80 23.97
N ALA A 402 -2.50 -32.56 25.22
CA ALA A 402 -2.54 -33.60 26.23
C ALA A 402 -3.78 -34.46 25.97
N GLN A 403 -3.59 -35.69 25.51
CA GLN A 403 -4.62 -36.72 25.59
C GLN A 403 -4.10 -37.95 26.34
N ASP A 404 -4.74 -38.14 27.49
CA ASP A 404 -4.90 -39.39 28.20
C ASP A 404 -5.17 -40.57 27.25
N GLU A 405 -4.32 -41.60 27.32
CA GLU A 405 -4.77 -42.97 27.10
C GLU A 405 -4.86 -43.69 28.45
N ALA A 406 -6.10 -43.93 28.85
CA ALA A 406 -6.44 -44.67 30.05
C ALA A 406 -6.49 -46.19 29.77
N GLN A 407 -6.03 -46.94 30.78
CA GLN A 407 -6.43 -48.30 31.17
C GLN A 407 -5.74 -49.51 30.52
N SER A 408 -4.90 -50.17 31.31
CA SER A 408 -5.18 -51.53 31.83
C SER A 408 -4.30 -51.80 33.05
N SER A 409 -4.86 -51.74 34.26
CA SER A 409 -5.15 -52.92 35.08
C SER A 409 -4.09 -54.03 35.04
N GLU A 410 -3.19 -54.08 36.03
CA GLU A 410 -3.07 -55.28 36.87
C GLU A 410 -2.20 -55.08 38.13
N ARG A 411 -2.89 -55.21 39.28
CA ARG A 411 -2.50 -55.97 40.47
C ARG A 411 -1.06 -55.91 41.02
N ARG A 412 -0.99 -55.32 42.21
CA ARG A 412 -0.52 -55.94 43.49
C ARG A 412 0.64 -56.96 43.39
N ARG A 413 1.78 -56.55 43.93
CA ARG A 413 2.66 -57.22 44.93
C ARG A 413 3.94 -56.38 44.94
N ARG A 414 4.50 -55.90 46.04
CA ARG A 414 4.49 -56.33 47.43
C ARG A 414 4.94 -55.17 48.30
#